data_AF-A0A2S9G6W8-F1
#
_entry.id   AF-A0A2S9G6W8-F1
#
_cell.length_a   1.000
_cell.length_b   1.000
_cell.length_c   1.000
_cell.angle_alpha   90.00
_cell.angle_beta   90.00
_cell.angle_gamma   90.00
#
_symmetry.space_group_name_H-M   'P 1'
#
loop_
_entity.id
_entity.type
_entity.pdbx_description
1 polymer ?
#
loop_
_entity_poly.entity_id
_entity_poly.type
_entity_poly.pdbx_seq_one_letter_code
_entity_poly.pdbx_strand_id
1 'polypeptide(L)'
;DSRVTVMERTNVRDLTAEAIGGPVDLVVADLSFISLATVLPALTACASADADIVPMVKPQFEVGKDRVGTGGVVSDPLLRADAV
;
A
#
# COMPACT_ATOMS: atom_id res chain seq x y z
N ASP A 1 13.13 18.42 -6.21
CA ASP A 1 12.49 19.31 -5.23
C ASP A 1 13.12 19.02 -3.87
N SER A 2 13.54 20.02 -3.10
CA SER A 2 14.24 19.82 -1.81
C SER A 2 13.33 19.31 -0.69
N ARG A 3 12.01 19.33 -0.91
CA ARG A 3 11.02 18.77 0.03
C ARG A 3 10.88 17.24 -0.09
N VAL A 4 11.58 16.61 -1.03
CA VAL A 4 11.44 15.18 -1.32
C VAL A 4 12.72 14.45 -0.95
N THR A 5 12.60 13.51 -0.01
CA THR A 5 13.63 12.50 0.26
C THR A 5 13.21 11.21 -0.42
N VAL A 6 14.02 10.72 -1.36
CA VAL A 6 13.73 9.48 -2.09
C VAL A 6 14.39 8.30 -1.38
N MET A 7 13.60 7.26 -1.10
CA MET A 7 14.08 6.00 -0.56
C MET A 7 14.03 4.91 -1.63
N GLU A 8 15.13 4.73 -2.35
CA GLU A 8 15.25 3.67 -3.36
C GLU A 8 15.76 2.37 -2.74
N ARG A 9 15.46 1.24 -3.39
CA ARG A 9 15.87 -0.10 -2.94
C ARG A 9 15.39 -0.46 -1.52
N THR A 10 14.36 0.23 -1.04
CA THR A 10 13.70 -0.04 0.24
C THR A 10 12.45 -0.86 -0.01
N ASN A 11 12.32 -2.00 0.65
CA ASN A 11 11.07 -2.74 0.68
C ASN A 11 10.16 -2.13 1.74
N VAL A 12 8.96 -1.70 1.35
CA VAL A 12 8.02 -1.03 2.27
C VAL A 12 7.63 -1.91 3.47
N ARG A 13 7.70 -3.25 3.33
CA ARG A 13 7.41 -4.18 4.44
C ARG A 13 8.41 -4.09 5.58
N ASP A 14 9.62 -3.63 5.28
CA ASP A 14 10.72 -3.51 6.23
C ASP A 14 10.91 -2.05 6.69
N LEU A 15 9.98 -1.15 6.31
CA LEU A 15 10.04 0.26 6.65
C LEU A 15 9.77 0.45 8.15
N THR A 16 10.52 1.36 8.77
CA THR A 16 10.31 1.76 10.17
C THR A 16 10.19 3.28 10.28
N ALA A 17 9.56 3.76 11.35
CA ALA A 17 9.44 5.18 11.64
C ALA A 17 10.82 5.85 11.71
N GLU A 18 11.80 5.20 12.34
CA GLU A 18 13.16 5.74 12.48
C GLU A 18 13.84 5.94 11.12
N ALA A 19 13.63 5.02 10.17
CA ALA A 19 14.21 5.10 8.83
C ALA A 19 13.70 6.32 8.04
N ILE A 20 12.51 6.84 8.38
CA ILE A 20 11.90 8.02 7.74
C ILE A 20 11.98 9.29 8.61
N GLY A 21 12.65 9.23 9.78
CA GLY A 21 12.84 10.38 10.67
C GLY A 21 11.77 10.56 11.76
N GLY A 22 10.94 9.54 11.99
CA GLY A 22 9.89 9.52 13.00
C GLY A 22 8.53 9.12 12.43
N PRO A 23 7.51 8.96 13.29
CA PRO A 23 6.15 8.71 12.84
C PRO A 23 5.59 9.89 12.03
N VAL A 24 4.70 9.59 11.09
CA VAL A 24 4.07 10.59 10.21
C VAL A 24 2.57 10.69 10.44
N ASP A 25 2.01 11.87 10.19
CA ASP A 25 0.58 12.13 10.37
C ASP A 25 -0.25 11.84 9.10
N LEU A 26 0.41 11.58 7.96
CA LEU A 26 -0.24 11.22 6.70
C LEU A 26 0.58 10.18 5.95
N VAL A 27 -0.06 9.07 5.59
CA VAL A 27 0.50 8.04 4.71
C VAL A 27 -0.36 7.92 3.46
N VAL A 28 0.27 8.09 2.29
CA VAL A 28 -0.35 7.80 0.99
C VAL A 28 0.35 6.58 0.37
N ALA A 29 -0.43 5.60 -0.10
CA ALA A 29 0.14 4.37 -0.63
C ALA A 29 -0.44 4.03 -2.02
N ASP A 30 0.43 4.17 -3.04
CA ASP A 30 0.19 3.73 -4.41
C ASP A 30 1.15 2.58 -4.74
N LEU A 31 0.75 1.35 -4.42
CA LEU A 31 1.61 0.17 -4.51
C LEU A 31 1.12 -0.76 -5.60
N SER A 32 2.05 -1.43 -6.30
CA SER A 32 1.72 -2.38 -7.35
C SER A 32 2.41 -3.72 -7.10
N PHE A 33 1.80 -4.81 -7.58
CA PHE A 33 2.33 -6.18 -7.44
C PHE A 33 2.45 -6.68 -5.99
N ILE A 34 1.77 -6.03 -5.04
CA ILE A 34 1.72 -6.39 -3.63
C ILE A 34 0.33 -6.07 -3.07
N SER A 35 -0.17 -6.92 -2.17
CA SER A 35 -1.44 -6.70 -1.47
C SER A 35 -1.27 -5.73 -0.31
N LEU A 36 -2.26 -4.86 -0.09
CA LEU A 36 -2.33 -3.96 1.05
C LEU A 36 -2.28 -4.71 2.38
N ALA A 37 -2.87 -5.90 2.49
CA ALA A 37 -2.83 -6.72 3.70
C ALA A 37 -1.39 -7.06 4.13
N THR A 38 -0.46 -7.14 3.18
CA THR A 38 0.96 -7.43 3.45
C THR A 38 1.74 -6.21 3.96
N VAL A 39 1.33 -5.00 3.58
CA VAL A 39 2.11 -3.77 3.80
C VAL A 39 1.51 -2.85 4.85
N LEU A 40 0.21 -2.92 5.09
CA LEU A 40 -0.48 -2.10 6.09
C LEU A 40 0.13 -2.20 7.50
N PRO A 41 0.61 -3.36 7.98
CA PRO A 41 1.29 -3.43 9.27
C PRO A 41 2.54 -2.53 9.36
N ALA A 42 3.36 -2.48 8.31
CA ALA A 42 4.55 -1.62 8.28
C ALA A 42 4.17 -0.14 8.15
N LEU A 43 3.18 0.17 7.30
CA LEU A 43 2.68 1.54 7.12
C LEU A 43 2.08 2.11 8.41
N THR A 44 1.27 1.30 9.12
CA THR A 44 0.67 1.70 10.40
C THR A 44 1.71 1.84 11.50
N ALA A 45 2.76 1.01 11.52
CA ALA A 45 3.88 1.17 12.45
C ALA A 45 4.70 2.46 12.22
N CYS A 46 4.63 3.04 11.02
CA CYS A 46 5.25 4.32 10.69
C CYS A 46 4.33 5.53 10.93
N ALA A 47 3.08 5.30 11.32
CA ALA A 47 2.08 6.36 11.46
C ALA A 47 1.88 6.78 12.92
N SER A 48 1.60 8.07 13.14
CA SER A 48 1.11 8.57 14.44
C SER A 48 -0.26 7.93 14.78
N ALA A 49 -0.66 7.93 16.05
CA ALA A 49 -1.94 7.35 16.49
C ALA A 49 -3.17 8.01 15.83
N ASP A 50 -3.07 9.31 15.54
CA ASP A 50 -4.13 10.12 14.92
C ASP A 50 -3.88 10.34 13.41
N ALA A 51 -2.99 9.57 12.79
CA ALA A 51 -2.62 9.76 11.39
C ALA A 51 -3.71 9.31 10.41
N ASP A 52 -3.80 10.01 9.29
CA ASP A 52 -4.59 9.59 8.15
C ASP A 52 -3.80 8.63 7.26
N ILE A 53 -4.41 7.51 6.87
CA ILE A 53 -3.84 6.56 5.92
C ILE A 53 -4.77 6.44 4.72
N VAL A 54 -4.26 6.81 3.55
CA VAL A 54 -5.02 6.85 2.29
C VAL A 54 -4.40 5.86 1.29
N PRO A 55 -4.69 4.56 1.42
CA PRO A 55 -4.19 3.56 0.49
C PRO A 55 -5.06 3.46 -0.75
N MET A 56 -4.43 3.22 -1.90
CA MET A 56 -5.15 2.91 -3.13
C MET A 56 -5.37 1.40 -3.22
N VAL A 57 -6.61 0.96 -3.00
CA VAL A 57 -7.01 -0.43 -3.25
C VAL A 57 -6.95 -0.72 -4.74
N LYS A 58 -6.21 -1.77 -5.12
CA LYS A 58 -6.06 -2.21 -6.51
C LYS A 58 -6.50 -3.67 -6.63
N PRO A 59 -7.77 -3.94 -7.01
CA PRO A 59 -8.35 -5.28 -6.97
C PRO A 59 -7.49 -6.36 -7.62
N GLN A 60 -6.80 -6.06 -8.72
CA GLN A 60 -5.91 -6.99 -9.42
C GLN A 60 -4.73 -7.52 -8.59
N PHE A 61 -4.40 -6.88 -7.47
CA PHE A 61 -3.36 -7.32 -6.53
C PHE A 61 -3.93 -7.91 -5.23
N GLU A 62 -5.24 -7.80 -5.00
CA GLU A 62 -5.90 -8.26 -3.77
C GLU A 62 -6.67 -9.57 -3.98
N VAL A 63 -7.32 -9.76 -5.14
CA VAL A 63 -8.19 -10.91 -5.36
C VAL A 63 -7.43 -12.21 -5.68
N GLY A 64 -6.11 -12.20 -5.78
CA GLY A 64 -5.33 -13.39 -6.14
C GLY A 64 -5.39 -13.75 -7.63
N LYS A 65 -4.36 -14.44 -8.12
CA LYS A 65 -4.07 -14.55 -9.57
C LYS A 65 -5.16 -15.23 -10.40
N ASP A 66 -5.82 -16.25 -9.85
CA ASP A 66 -6.83 -17.03 -10.57
C ASP A 66 -8.15 -16.27 -10.79
N ARG A 67 -8.33 -15.14 -10.09
CA ARG A 67 -9.53 -14.27 -10.17
C ARG A 67 -9.28 -13.01 -11.00
N VAL A 68 -8.13 -12.89 -11.65
CA VAL A 68 -7.80 -11.75 -12.52
C VAL A 68 -8.01 -12.14 -13.99
N GLY A 69 -8.78 -11.33 -14.71
CA GLY A 69 -9.09 -11.56 -16.12
C GLY A 69 -7.91 -11.27 -17.05
N THR A 70 -8.15 -11.46 -18.35
CA THR A 70 -7.18 -11.14 -19.40
C THR A 70 -6.71 -9.69 -19.30
N GLY A 71 -5.39 -9.47 -19.42
CA GLY A 71 -4.79 -8.14 -19.34
C GLY A 71 -4.65 -7.58 -17.91
N GLY A 72 -4.88 -8.39 -16.87
CA GLY A 72 -4.70 -7.95 -15.49
C GLY A 72 -5.89 -7.15 -14.92
N VAL A 73 -7.05 -7.22 -15.58
CA VAL A 73 -8.23 -6.43 -15.22
C VAL A 73 -9.21 -7.27 -14.41
N VAL A 74 -9.68 -6.72 -13.28
CA VAL A 74 -10.81 -7.27 -12.51
C VAL A 74 -12.07 -6.51 -12.92
N SER A 75 -12.85 -7.10 -13.82
CA SER A 75 -14.07 -6.49 -14.36
C SER A 75 -15.33 -6.81 -13.54
N ASP A 76 -15.33 -7.93 -12.81
CA ASP A 76 -16.45 -8.34 -11.97
C ASP A 76 -16.62 -7.38 -10.78
N PRO A 77 -17.78 -6.70 -10.64
CA PRO A 77 -18.05 -5.83 -9.51
C PRO A 77 -17.97 -6.51 -8.14
N LEU A 78 -18.34 -7.79 -8.04
CA LEU A 78 -18.27 -8.55 -6.78
C LEU A 78 -16.82 -8.79 -6.39
N LEU A 79 -15.97 -9.18 -7.34
CA LEU A 79 -14.53 -9.32 -7.08
C LEU A 79 -13.87 -7.99 -6.70
N ARG A 80 -14.33 -6.86 -7.26
CA ARG A 80 -13.85 -5.54 -6.83
C ARG A 80 -14.28 -5.18 -5.41
N ALA A 81 -15.48 -5.59 -5.00
CA ALA A 81 -15.96 -5.37 -3.63
C ALA A 81 -15.25 -6.28 -2.61
N ASP A 82 -14.91 -7.51 -3.01
CA ASP A 82 -14.14 -8.46 -2.20
C ASP A 82 -12.66 -8.09 -2.05
N ALA A 83 -12.19 -7.06 -2.77
CA ALA A 83 -10.80 -6.66 -2.77
C ALA A 83 -10.42 -5.82 -1.55
N VAL A 84 -10.44 -6.40 -0.33
CA VAL A 84 -9.63 -6.03 0.85
C VAL A 84 -9.67 -7.21 1.82
#